data_AF-A0A327VRV5-F1
#
_entry.id   AF-A0A327VRV5-F1
#
_cell.length_a   1.000
_cell.length_b   1.000
_cell.length_c   1.000
_cell.angle_alpha   90.00
_cell.angle_beta   90.00
_cell.angle_gamma   90.00
#
_symmetry.space_group_name_H-M   'P 1'
#
loop_
_entity.id
_entity.type
_entity.pdbx_description
1 polymer ?
#
loop_
_entity_poly.entity_id
_entity_poly.type
_entity_poly.pdbx_seq_one_letter_code
_entity_poly.pdbx_strand_id
1 'polypeptide(L)'
;MSETKEKMVSLADQLIRVRGFNAFSYKDIAEPFDMKNAAVHYHFPAKADLGIGVIQHERNKFATNIAKWKKLPEQEQLQHLIEVFRKHCHAGNICLMGSLSTDYNTLAPEMQLEVQGMAEDILHWLSHTLENGRKHKQLHFHGEAIDRALMIMTNLQASLLMSRVLGPEIFTRISRQLLDDLIP
;
A
#
# COMPACT_ATOMS: atom_id res chain seq x y z
N MET A 1 -16.10 0.61 -14.88
CA MET A 1 -16.38 -0.75 -14.36
C MET A 1 -17.81 -0.76 -13.82
N SER A 2 -18.45 -1.91 -13.61
CA SER A 2 -19.76 -1.91 -12.93
C SER A 2 -19.57 -1.57 -11.45
N GLU A 3 -20.54 -0.88 -10.84
CA GLU A 3 -20.53 -0.51 -9.42
C GLU A 3 -20.30 -1.75 -8.52
N THR A 4 -20.89 -2.89 -8.88
CA THR A 4 -20.69 -4.17 -8.19
C THR A 4 -19.23 -4.64 -8.22
N LYS A 5 -18.56 -4.53 -9.38
CA LYS A 5 -17.16 -4.94 -9.51
C LYS A 5 -16.25 -4.09 -8.62
N GLU A 6 -16.50 -2.78 -8.54
CA GLU A 6 -15.75 -1.86 -7.68
C GLU A 6 -15.96 -2.16 -6.19
N LYS A 7 -17.19 -2.46 -5.78
CA LYS A 7 -17.49 -2.89 -4.40
C LYS A 7 -16.77 -4.18 -4.03
N MET A 8 -16.75 -5.18 -4.94
CA MET A 8 -16.00 -6.43 -4.73
C MET A 8 -14.50 -6.18 -4.57
N VAL A 9 -13.90 -5.32 -5.40
CA VAL A 9 -12.49 -4.94 -5.30
C VAL A 9 -12.20 -4.24 -3.96
N SER A 10 -13.03 -3.29 -3.56
CA SER A 10 -12.85 -2.59 -2.28
C SER A 10 -12.94 -3.53 -1.07
N LEU A 11 -13.87 -4.50 -1.09
CA LEU A 11 -13.99 -5.48 -0.03
C LEU A 11 -12.79 -6.45 -0.02
N ALA A 12 -12.33 -6.88 -1.19
CA ALA A 12 -11.14 -7.72 -1.30
C ALA A 12 -9.88 -7.00 -0.79
N ASP A 13 -9.68 -5.71 -1.11
CA ASP A 13 -8.59 -4.88 -0.55
C ASP A 13 -8.62 -4.88 0.98
N GLN A 14 -9.79 -4.65 1.58
CA GLN A 14 -9.93 -4.68 3.03
C GLN A 14 -9.60 -6.06 3.61
N LEU A 15 -10.12 -7.14 3.01
CA LEU A 15 -9.85 -8.50 3.49
C LEU A 15 -8.37 -8.86 3.39
N ILE A 16 -7.70 -8.48 2.30
CA ILE A 16 -6.25 -8.67 2.13
C ILE A 16 -5.51 -7.93 3.24
N ARG A 17 -5.78 -6.64 3.46
CA ARG A 17 -5.09 -5.84 4.50
C ARG A 17 -5.36 -6.29 5.92
N VAL A 18 -6.49 -6.95 6.20
CA VAL A 18 -6.81 -7.44 7.54
C VAL A 18 -6.25 -8.84 7.76
N ARG A 19 -6.45 -9.75 6.80
CA ARG A 19 -6.25 -11.20 6.97
C ARG A 19 -5.14 -11.80 6.12
N GLY A 20 -4.77 -11.17 5.01
CA GLY A 20 -3.90 -11.75 3.97
C GLY A 20 -4.69 -12.26 2.77
N PHE A 21 -4.04 -12.33 1.60
CA PHE A 21 -4.67 -12.77 0.36
C PHE A 21 -5.10 -14.23 0.45
N ASN A 22 -4.26 -15.10 1.01
CA ASN A 22 -4.59 -16.52 1.15
C ASN A 22 -5.75 -16.80 2.11
N ALA A 23 -6.05 -15.87 3.01
CA ALA A 23 -6.99 -16.07 4.12
C ALA A 23 -8.46 -15.70 3.83
N PHE A 24 -8.81 -15.29 2.61
CA PHE A 24 -10.20 -15.03 2.21
C PHE A 24 -10.64 -15.88 1.01
N SER A 25 -11.94 -16.03 0.84
CA SER A 25 -12.57 -16.81 -0.22
C SER A 25 -13.62 -15.99 -0.97
N TYR A 26 -14.14 -16.50 -2.09
CA TYR A 26 -15.27 -15.86 -2.78
C TYR A 26 -16.54 -15.82 -1.94
N LYS A 27 -16.67 -16.71 -0.96
CA LYS A 27 -17.75 -16.67 0.02
C LYS A 27 -17.67 -15.40 0.86
N ASP A 28 -16.48 -15.03 1.34
CA ASP A 28 -16.25 -13.79 2.11
C ASP A 28 -16.56 -12.53 1.28
N ILE A 29 -16.45 -12.61 -0.06
CA ILE A 29 -16.81 -11.52 -0.98
C ILE A 29 -18.31 -11.49 -1.24
N ALA A 30 -18.95 -12.64 -1.41
CA ALA A 30 -20.35 -12.73 -1.84
C ALA A 30 -21.34 -12.48 -0.68
N GLU A 31 -21.01 -12.94 0.53
CA GLU A 31 -21.90 -12.86 1.70
C GLU A 31 -22.35 -11.43 2.04
N PRO A 32 -21.47 -10.41 2.09
CA PRO A 32 -21.89 -9.05 2.44
C PRO A 32 -22.83 -8.39 1.42
N PHE A 33 -22.91 -8.93 0.21
CA PHE A 33 -23.79 -8.44 -0.85
C PHE A 33 -25.05 -9.31 -1.06
N ASP A 34 -25.26 -10.33 -0.23
CA ASP A 34 -26.30 -11.36 -0.41
C ASP A 34 -26.28 -11.99 -1.82
N MET A 35 -25.05 -12.21 -2.34
CA MET A 35 -24.82 -12.77 -3.67
C MET A 35 -24.39 -14.23 -3.58
N LYS A 36 -24.60 -14.98 -4.68
CA LYS A 36 -24.00 -16.31 -4.84
C LYS A 36 -22.55 -16.20 -5.31
N ASN A 37 -21.68 -17.14 -4.92
CA ASN A 37 -20.29 -17.23 -5.40
C ASN A 37 -20.17 -17.16 -6.93
N ALA A 38 -21.15 -17.71 -7.67
CA ALA A 38 -21.19 -17.66 -9.13
C ALA A 38 -21.19 -16.23 -9.68
N ALA A 39 -21.78 -15.26 -8.96
CA ALA A 39 -21.75 -13.86 -9.38
C ALA A 39 -20.36 -13.21 -9.21
N VAL A 40 -19.61 -13.63 -8.18
CA VAL A 40 -18.20 -13.22 -8.03
C VAL A 40 -17.37 -13.82 -9.17
N HIS A 41 -17.55 -15.12 -9.47
CA HIS A 41 -16.88 -15.78 -10.59
C HIS A 41 -17.16 -15.13 -11.96
N TYR A 42 -18.39 -14.65 -12.18
CA TYR A 42 -18.73 -13.92 -13.40
C TYR A 42 -17.87 -12.67 -13.61
N HIS A 43 -17.54 -11.95 -12.52
CA HIS A 43 -16.69 -10.76 -12.58
C HIS A 43 -15.19 -11.08 -12.54
N PHE A 44 -14.82 -12.16 -11.84
CA PHE A 44 -13.44 -12.57 -11.60
C PHE A 44 -13.35 -14.11 -11.73
N PRO A 45 -13.01 -14.63 -12.93
CA PRO A 45 -12.95 -16.06 -13.18
C PRO A 45 -12.09 -16.83 -12.17
N ALA A 46 -10.92 -16.29 -11.84
CA ALA A 46 -10.01 -16.77 -10.81
C ALA A 46 -9.80 -15.74 -9.70
N LYS A 47 -9.46 -16.21 -8.50
CA LYS A 47 -9.16 -15.32 -7.35
C LYS A 47 -7.98 -14.40 -7.62
N ALA A 48 -7.03 -14.84 -8.45
CA ALA A 48 -5.94 -14.01 -8.94
C ALA A 48 -6.45 -12.79 -9.73
N ASP A 49 -7.49 -12.92 -10.55
CA ASP A 49 -8.08 -11.78 -11.29
C ASP A 49 -8.63 -10.70 -10.34
N LEU A 50 -9.24 -11.13 -9.23
CA LEU A 50 -9.69 -10.22 -8.17
C LEU A 50 -8.50 -9.55 -7.47
N GLY A 51 -7.46 -10.32 -7.14
CA GLY A 51 -6.22 -9.80 -6.56
C GLY A 51 -5.53 -8.76 -7.46
N ILE A 52 -5.43 -9.04 -8.76
CA ILE A 52 -4.90 -8.12 -9.77
C ILE A 52 -5.75 -6.85 -9.82
N GLY A 53 -7.09 -6.98 -9.82
CA GLY A 53 -7.99 -5.84 -9.77
C GLY A 53 -7.77 -4.95 -8.54
N VAL A 54 -7.49 -5.54 -7.37
CA VAL A 54 -7.12 -4.80 -6.15
C VAL A 54 -5.80 -4.06 -6.32
N ILE A 55 -4.76 -4.74 -6.83
CA ILE A 55 -3.43 -4.12 -7.00
C ILE A 55 -3.51 -2.96 -8.00
N GLN A 56 -4.17 -3.16 -9.15
CA GLN A 56 -4.34 -2.12 -10.16
C GLN A 56 -5.15 -0.93 -9.64
N HIS A 57 -6.19 -1.18 -8.83
CA HIS A 57 -6.94 -0.11 -8.17
C HIS A 57 -6.05 0.71 -7.24
N GLU A 58 -5.23 0.06 -6.41
CA GLU A 58 -4.31 0.76 -5.51
C GLU A 58 -3.21 1.52 -6.27
N ARG A 59 -2.63 0.94 -7.32
CA ARG A 59 -1.65 1.62 -8.19
C ARG A 59 -2.23 2.89 -8.82
N ASN A 60 -3.46 2.82 -9.33
CA ASN A 60 -4.17 3.99 -9.89
C ASN A 60 -4.45 5.07 -8.83
N LYS A 61 -4.82 4.66 -7.62
CA LYS A 61 -5.04 5.56 -6.49
C LYS A 61 -3.73 6.23 -6.05
N PHE A 62 -2.64 5.47 -5.99
CA PHE A 62 -1.31 5.99 -5.70
C PHE A 62 -0.86 7.01 -6.77
N ALA A 63 -0.98 6.67 -8.06
CA ALA A 63 -0.68 7.58 -9.17
C ALA A 63 -1.50 8.88 -9.09
N THR A 64 -2.79 8.79 -8.74
CA THR A 64 -3.66 9.95 -8.54
C THR A 64 -3.21 10.82 -7.37
N ASN A 65 -2.78 10.20 -6.27
CA ASN A 65 -2.30 10.90 -5.08
C ASN A 65 -0.98 11.66 -5.37
N ILE A 66 0.01 10.99 -5.95
CA ILE A 66 1.30 11.63 -6.27
C ILE A 66 1.15 12.75 -7.30
N ALA A 67 0.17 12.64 -8.22
CA ALA A 67 -0.15 13.72 -9.15
C ALA A 67 -0.68 14.97 -8.43
N LYS A 68 -1.47 14.81 -7.36
CA LYS A 68 -1.96 15.91 -6.52
C LYS A 68 -0.82 16.54 -5.70
N TRP A 69 0.13 15.74 -5.25
CA TRP A 69 1.24 16.21 -4.41
C TRP A 69 2.39 16.83 -5.20
N LYS A 70 2.44 16.63 -6.52
CA LYS A 70 3.56 17.01 -7.40
C LYS A 70 4.05 18.47 -7.26
N LYS A 71 3.18 19.40 -6.87
CA LYS A 71 3.51 20.83 -6.72
C LYS A 71 3.91 21.24 -5.30
N LEU A 72 3.82 20.32 -4.33
CA LEU A 72 4.18 20.57 -2.94
C LEU A 72 5.70 20.42 -2.75
N PRO A 73 6.28 21.08 -1.74
CA PRO A 73 7.63 20.78 -1.28
C PRO A 73 7.81 19.29 -1.03
N GLU A 74 8.97 18.73 -1.35
CA GLU A 74 9.25 17.29 -1.26
C GLU A 74 9.07 16.75 0.16
N GLN A 75 9.38 17.56 1.18
CA GLN A 75 9.09 17.23 2.58
C GLN A 75 7.59 17.03 2.83
N GLU A 76 6.73 17.90 2.28
CA GLU A 76 5.28 17.77 2.41
C GLU A 76 4.75 16.56 1.62
N GLN A 77 5.33 16.25 0.46
CA GLN A 77 4.99 15.04 -0.29
C GLN A 77 5.27 13.77 0.52
N LEU A 78 6.42 13.73 1.21
CA LEU A 78 6.76 12.63 2.12
C LEU A 78 5.80 12.55 3.32
N GLN A 79 5.44 13.70 3.91
CA GLN A 79 4.45 13.73 4.99
C GLN A 79 3.07 13.21 4.52
N HIS A 80 2.67 13.50 3.29
CA HIS A 80 1.45 12.95 2.71
C HIS A 80 1.51 11.43 2.50
N LEU A 81 2.66 10.86 2.12
CA LEU A 81 2.84 9.40 2.12
C LEU A 81 2.60 8.85 3.54
N ILE A 82 3.23 9.44 4.56
CA ILE A 82 3.08 8.99 5.95
C ILE A 82 1.62 9.11 6.41
N GLU A 83 0.90 10.15 5.99
CA GLU A 83 -0.53 10.31 6.27
C GLU A 83 -1.38 9.20 5.65
N VAL A 84 -1.04 8.69 4.47
CA VAL A 84 -1.71 7.51 3.89
C VAL A 84 -1.54 6.30 4.80
N PHE A 85 -0.33 6.04 5.32
CA PHE A 85 -0.11 4.96 6.27
C PHE A 85 -0.82 5.21 7.61
N ARG A 86 -0.87 6.46 8.09
CA ARG A 86 -1.60 6.83 9.31
C ARG A 86 -3.08 6.47 9.22
N LYS A 87 -3.72 6.75 8.07
CA LYS A 87 -5.11 6.37 7.81
C LYS A 87 -5.31 4.86 7.84
N HIS A 88 -4.37 4.09 7.30
CA HIS A 88 -4.42 2.62 7.41
C HIS A 88 -4.28 2.14 8.85
N CYS A 89 -3.36 2.71 9.63
CA CYS A 89 -3.22 2.40 11.05
C CYS A 89 -4.52 2.65 11.82
N HIS A 90 -5.17 3.79 11.60
CA HIS A 90 -6.43 4.13 12.26
C HIS A 90 -7.56 3.17 11.88
N ALA A 91 -7.56 2.68 10.64
CA ALA A 91 -8.53 1.71 10.15
C ALA A 91 -8.20 0.25 10.54
N GLY A 92 -7.14 -0.01 11.31
CA GLY A 92 -6.69 -1.38 11.66
C GLY A 92 -6.08 -2.17 10.49
N ASN A 93 -5.78 -1.49 9.39
CA ASN A 93 -5.29 -2.07 8.15
C ASN A 93 -3.76 -2.02 8.10
N ILE A 94 -3.14 -3.03 7.46
CA ILE A 94 -1.73 -2.95 7.06
C ILE A 94 -1.60 -2.47 5.61
N CYS A 95 -0.36 -2.23 5.18
CA CYS A 95 -0.04 -1.89 3.81
C CYS A 95 -0.40 -3.04 2.87
N LEU A 96 -1.05 -2.76 1.73
CA LEU A 96 -1.39 -3.78 0.73
C LEU A 96 -0.14 -4.50 0.22
N MET A 97 0.89 -3.74 -0.19
CA MET A 97 2.19 -4.32 -0.58
C MET A 97 2.74 -5.20 0.54
N GLY A 98 2.72 -4.73 1.79
CA GLY A 98 3.22 -5.49 2.93
C GLY A 98 2.46 -6.79 3.17
N SER A 99 1.14 -6.78 3.00
CA SER A 99 0.31 -7.98 3.12
C SER A 99 0.52 -8.96 1.96
N LEU A 100 0.70 -8.48 0.75
CA LEU A 100 0.89 -9.34 -0.43
C LEU A 100 2.30 -9.93 -0.46
N SER A 101 3.31 -9.23 0.08
CA SER A 101 4.67 -9.72 0.20
C SER A 101 4.78 -11.00 1.04
N THR A 102 3.93 -11.19 2.06
CA THR A 102 3.94 -12.43 2.87
C THR A 102 3.37 -13.63 2.14
N ASP A 103 2.43 -13.40 1.21
CA ASP A 103 1.80 -14.43 0.39
C ASP A 103 2.49 -14.61 -0.98
N TYR A 104 3.51 -13.79 -1.29
CA TYR A 104 4.08 -13.60 -2.63
C TYR A 104 4.45 -14.92 -3.34
N ASN A 105 5.10 -15.83 -2.62
CA ASN A 105 5.56 -17.11 -3.18
C ASN A 105 4.43 -18.10 -3.50
N THR A 106 3.20 -17.81 -3.07
CA THR A 106 2.00 -18.61 -3.36
C THR A 106 1.04 -17.92 -4.34
N LEU A 107 1.32 -16.66 -4.71
CA LEU A 107 0.53 -15.93 -5.70
C LEU A 107 0.73 -16.54 -7.09
N ALA A 108 -0.29 -16.39 -7.94
CA ALA A 108 -0.15 -16.73 -9.36
C ALA A 108 0.89 -15.80 -10.03
N PRO A 109 1.64 -16.28 -11.05
CA PRO A 109 2.72 -15.51 -11.67
C PRO A 109 2.31 -14.12 -12.17
N GLU A 110 1.14 -14.00 -12.76
CA GLU A 110 0.57 -12.73 -13.23
C GLU A 110 0.32 -11.73 -12.09
N MET A 111 -0.04 -12.22 -10.90
CA MET A 111 -0.25 -11.39 -9.73
C MET A 111 1.09 -11.00 -9.08
N GLN A 112 2.10 -11.87 -9.13
CA GLN A 112 3.46 -11.53 -8.70
C GLN A 112 4.02 -10.35 -9.50
N LEU A 113 3.82 -10.35 -10.82
CA LEU A 113 4.23 -9.23 -11.69
C LEU A 113 3.55 -7.91 -11.31
N GLU A 114 2.27 -7.95 -10.94
CA GLU A 114 1.56 -6.74 -10.48
C GLU A 114 2.07 -6.25 -9.12
N VAL A 115 2.42 -7.15 -8.20
CA VAL A 115 3.05 -6.77 -6.92
C VAL A 115 4.43 -6.15 -7.14
N GLN A 116 5.23 -6.71 -8.06
CA GLN A 116 6.51 -6.13 -8.45
C GLN A 116 6.34 -4.72 -9.03
N GLY A 117 5.44 -4.54 -9.99
CA GLY A 117 5.16 -3.23 -10.58
C GLY A 117 4.69 -2.20 -9.55
N MET A 118 3.85 -2.60 -8.59
CA MET A 118 3.46 -1.74 -7.48
C MET A 118 4.65 -1.32 -6.61
N ALA A 119 5.56 -2.25 -6.30
CA ALA A 119 6.76 -1.94 -5.52
C ALA A 119 7.70 -0.98 -6.28
N GLU A 120 7.90 -1.22 -7.57
CA GLU A 120 8.71 -0.36 -8.45
C GLU A 120 8.14 1.06 -8.56
N ASP A 121 6.83 1.20 -8.78
CA ASP A 121 6.16 2.50 -8.86
C ASP A 121 6.37 3.33 -7.59
N ILE A 122 6.20 2.70 -6.42
CA ILE A 122 6.34 3.36 -5.12
C ILE A 122 7.80 3.74 -4.86
N LEU A 123 8.74 2.82 -5.07
CA LEU A 123 10.15 3.04 -4.81
C LEU A 123 10.75 4.07 -5.77
N HIS A 124 10.35 4.06 -7.05
CA HIS A 124 10.76 5.08 -8.01
C HIS A 124 10.29 6.46 -7.56
N TRP A 125 8.99 6.62 -7.29
CA TRP A 125 8.45 7.91 -6.85
C TRP A 125 9.14 8.41 -5.57
N LEU A 126 9.30 7.54 -4.57
CA LEU A 126 9.90 7.92 -3.29
C LEU A 126 11.38 8.29 -3.45
N SER A 127 12.15 7.52 -4.24
CA SER A 127 13.56 7.84 -4.52
C SER A 127 13.69 9.19 -5.23
N HIS A 128 12.83 9.46 -6.20
CA HIS A 128 12.82 10.74 -6.91
C HIS A 128 12.48 11.91 -5.97
N THR A 129 11.49 11.74 -5.10
CA THR A 129 11.08 12.74 -4.11
C THR A 129 12.21 13.04 -3.11
N LEU A 130 12.87 12.00 -2.61
CA LEU A 130 14.01 12.14 -1.69
C LEU A 130 15.19 12.88 -2.34
N GLU A 131 15.54 12.50 -3.57
CA GLU A 131 16.67 13.12 -4.27
C GLU A 131 16.40 14.59 -4.62
N ASN A 132 15.18 14.93 -5.02
CA ASN A 132 14.81 16.33 -5.22
C ASN A 132 14.79 17.13 -3.90
N GLY A 133 14.24 16.55 -2.83
CA GLY A 133 14.25 17.19 -1.51
C GLY A 133 15.66 17.44 -0.99
N ARG A 134 16.60 16.53 -1.27
CA ARG A 134 18.04 16.73 -1.01
C ARG A 134 18.61 17.89 -1.81
N LYS A 135 18.35 17.96 -3.13
CA LYS A 135 18.81 19.07 -3.99
C LYS A 135 18.27 20.43 -3.54
N HIS A 136 17.02 20.45 -3.08
CA HIS A 136 16.36 21.65 -2.56
C HIS A 136 16.66 21.93 -1.08
N LYS A 137 17.53 21.14 -0.43
CA LYS A 137 17.92 21.28 0.99
C LYS A 137 16.73 21.23 1.96
N GLN A 138 15.68 20.50 1.59
CA GLN A 138 14.52 20.22 2.44
C GLN A 138 14.65 18.90 3.19
N LEU A 139 15.43 17.97 2.64
CA LEU A 139 15.65 16.62 3.19
C LEU A 139 17.14 16.30 3.24
N HIS A 140 17.58 15.66 4.32
CA HIS A 140 18.97 15.30 4.56
C HIS A 140 19.07 13.80 4.87
N PHE A 141 19.94 13.10 4.14
CA PHE A 141 20.22 11.69 4.37
C PHE A 141 21.53 11.29 3.70
N HIS A 142 22.17 10.26 4.25
CA HIS A 142 23.36 9.62 3.67
C HIS A 142 22.97 8.49 2.71
N GLY A 143 23.84 8.21 1.73
CA GLY A 143 23.71 7.12 0.76
C GLY A 143 22.85 7.46 -0.46
N GLU A 144 22.50 6.45 -1.24
CA GLU A 144 21.64 6.61 -2.41
C GLU A 144 20.18 6.84 -2.01
N ALA A 145 19.43 7.57 -2.83
CA ALA A 145 18.01 7.83 -2.57
C ALA A 145 17.16 6.55 -2.54
N ILE A 146 17.53 5.54 -3.33
CA ILE A 146 16.85 4.24 -3.36
C ILE A 146 17.04 3.47 -2.05
N ASP A 147 18.24 3.47 -1.47
CA ASP A 147 18.51 2.81 -0.18
C ASP A 147 17.69 3.46 0.93
N ARG A 148 17.57 4.80 0.89
CA ARG A 148 16.73 5.53 1.83
C ARG A 148 15.24 5.26 1.61
N ALA A 149 14.79 5.17 0.36
CA ALA A 149 13.42 4.83 0.02
C ALA A 149 13.04 3.43 0.55
N LEU A 150 13.92 2.45 0.39
CA LEU A 150 13.75 1.09 0.94
C LEU A 150 13.61 1.14 2.46
N MET A 151 14.49 1.84 3.16
CA MET A 151 14.42 1.98 4.62
C MET A 151 13.11 2.62 5.09
N ILE A 152 12.64 3.68 4.42
CA ILE A 152 11.36 4.33 4.74
C ILE A 152 10.21 3.34 4.53
N MET A 153 10.15 2.68 3.37
CA MET A 153 9.07 1.75 3.06
C MET A 153 9.02 0.57 4.01
N THR A 154 10.17 -0.06 4.31
CA THR A 154 10.26 -1.15 5.28
C THR A 154 9.77 -0.72 6.66
N ASN A 155 10.21 0.44 7.15
CA ASN A 155 9.79 0.93 8.47
C ASN A 155 8.30 1.31 8.50
N LEU A 156 7.77 1.95 7.45
CA LEU A 156 6.35 2.27 7.38
C LEU A 156 5.47 1.00 7.33
N GLN A 157 5.86 -0.01 6.55
CA GLN A 157 5.15 -1.30 6.53
C GLN A 157 5.21 -2.01 7.90
N ALA A 158 6.40 -2.13 8.48
CA ALA A 158 6.61 -2.77 9.78
C ALA A 158 5.89 -2.01 10.90
N SER A 159 5.80 -0.68 10.82
CA SER A 159 5.11 0.12 11.83
C SER A 159 3.62 -0.21 11.92
N LEU A 160 2.95 -0.53 10.80
CA LEU A 160 1.56 -0.98 10.81
C LEU A 160 1.41 -2.39 11.40
N LEU A 161 2.35 -3.30 11.08
CA LEU A 161 2.39 -4.64 11.66
C LEU A 161 2.61 -4.60 13.18
N MET A 162 3.56 -3.81 13.64
CA MET A 162 3.84 -3.62 15.06
C MET A 162 2.67 -2.94 15.77
N SER A 163 2.02 -1.96 15.12
CA SER A 163 0.85 -1.29 15.70
C SER A 163 -0.33 -2.22 15.93
N ARG A 164 -0.48 -3.25 15.09
CA ARG A 164 -1.48 -4.31 15.27
C ARG A 164 -1.27 -5.12 16.56
N VAL A 165 -0.03 -5.25 17.02
CA VAL A 165 0.34 -6.06 18.19
C VAL A 165 0.45 -5.21 19.46
N LEU A 166 1.08 -4.04 19.34
CA LEU A 166 1.52 -3.23 20.47
C LEU A 166 0.62 -2.01 20.72
N GLY A 167 -0.17 -1.60 19.73
CA GLY A 167 -1.03 -0.41 19.80
C GLY A 167 -0.69 0.64 18.72
N PRO A 168 -1.67 1.50 18.35
CA PRO A 168 -1.54 2.47 17.25
C PRO A 168 -0.48 3.56 17.50
N GLU A 169 -0.04 3.77 18.74
CA GLU A 169 1.01 4.72 19.08
C GLU A 169 2.37 4.33 18.50
N ILE A 170 2.60 3.03 18.22
CA ILE A 170 3.85 2.56 17.60
C ILE A 170 4.05 3.17 16.21
N PHE A 171 2.99 3.24 15.40
CA PHE A 171 3.04 3.94 14.11
C PHE A 171 3.53 5.38 14.27
N THR A 172 2.97 6.10 15.25
CA THR A 172 3.32 7.51 15.50
C THR A 172 4.78 7.65 15.94
N ARG A 173 5.28 6.74 16.78
CA ARG A 173 6.68 6.77 17.24
C ARG A 173 7.65 6.52 16.08
N ILE A 174 7.42 5.49 15.27
CA ILE A 174 8.30 5.14 14.15
C ILE A 174 8.23 6.20 13.05
N SER A 175 7.04 6.64 12.66
CA SER A 175 6.90 7.65 11.59
C SER A 175 7.46 9.01 11.98
N ARG A 176 7.38 9.40 13.27
CA ARG A 176 8.05 10.60 13.77
C ARG A 176 9.56 10.48 13.68
N GLN A 177 10.15 9.39 14.18
CA GLN A 177 11.60 9.21 14.12
C GLN A 177 12.11 9.22 12.67
N LEU A 178 11.40 8.56 11.75
CA LEU A 178 11.74 8.59 10.32
C LEU A 178 11.79 10.00 9.74
N LEU A 179 10.88 10.89 10.17
CA LEU A 179 10.85 12.28 9.73
C LEU A 179 11.96 13.10 10.37
N ASP A 180 12.19 12.93 11.67
CA ASP A 180 13.25 13.62 12.42
C ASP A 180 14.66 13.27 11.86
N ASP A 181 14.84 12.04 11.37
CA ASP A 181 16.09 11.61 10.73
C ASP A 181 16.34 12.22 9.34
N LEU A 182 15.30 12.83 8.73
CA LEU A 182 15.32 13.34 7.36
C LEU A 182 15.19 14.85 7.27
N ILE A 183 14.57 15.49 8.26
CA ILE A 183 14.32 16.92 8.27
C ILE A 183 15.43 17.58 9.11
N PRO A 184 16.08 18.64 8.60
CA PRO A 184 17.16 19.32 9.31
C PRO A 184 16.67 20.08 10.56
#